data_AF-A0A1I3RHB4-F1
#
_entry.id   AF-A0A1I3RHB4-F1
#
_cell.length_a   1.000
_cell.length_b   1.000
_cell.length_c   1.000
_cell.angle_alpha   90.00
_cell.angle_beta   90.00
_cell.angle_gamma   90.00
#
_symmetry.space_group_name_H-M   'P 1'
#
loop_
_entity.id
_entity.type
_entity.pdbx_description
1 polymer ?
#
loop_
_entity_poly.entity_id
_entity_poly.type
_entity_poly.pdbx_seq_one_letter_code
_entity_poly.pdbx_strand_id
1 'polypeptide(L)'
;MKHLYATALTALFLMPAAFASAQEATEAPQEPVPLIQPAGETELSEFKWAARVLVIFADSPLDPSFSDQIALLEDRPDPLLERDVVVLIDTDPDARSPIRTALRPRGFALVIVDKDGRVMFRKPVPWDVREITRAIDKTPLRQQELADR
;
A
#
# COMPACT_ATOMS: atom_id res chain seq x y z
N MET A 1 17.36 -64.45 -61.61
CA MET A 1 16.93 -65.63 -60.82
C MET A 1 16.71 -65.21 -59.39
N LYS A 2 15.51 -65.49 -58.89
CA LYS A 2 15.15 -65.73 -57.47
C LYS A 2 15.28 -64.54 -56.51
N HIS A 3 14.08 -64.05 -56.16
CA HIS A 3 13.70 -63.08 -55.16
C HIS A 3 14.20 -63.43 -53.76
N LEU A 4 14.48 -62.39 -52.95
CA LEU A 4 14.20 -62.37 -51.51
C LEU A 4 13.86 -60.93 -51.11
N TYR A 5 12.60 -60.77 -50.71
CA TYR A 5 12.00 -59.55 -50.18
C TYR A 5 12.19 -59.52 -48.65
N ALA A 6 12.45 -58.35 -48.08
CA ALA A 6 12.04 -58.04 -46.71
C ALA A 6 11.82 -56.53 -46.59
N THR A 7 10.56 -56.17 -46.70
CA THR A 7 9.91 -54.87 -46.63
C THR A 7 10.31 -54.06 -45.39
N ALA A 8 10.85 -52.87 -45.64
CA ALA A 8 10.74 -51.74 -44.73
C ALA A 8 9.54 -50.88 -45.16
N LEU A 9 9.03 -50.04 -44.25
CA LEU A 9 8.11 -48.92 -44.50
C LEU A 9 6.61 -49.25 -44.49
N THR A 10 5.96 -49.09 -43.32
CA THR A 10 4.90 -48.07 -43.09
C THR A 10 4.22 -48.32 -41.74
N ALA A 11 4.20 -47.30 -40.88
CA ALA A 11 3.10 -47.06 -39.96
C ALA A 11 2.99 -45.54 -39.77
N LEU A 12 2.15 -44.97 -40.62
CA LEU A 12 1.54 -43.65 -40.51
C LEU A 12 0.90 -43.49 -39.13
N PHE A 13 1.32 -42.50 -38.34
CA PHE A 13 0.54 -42.05 -37.20
C PHE A 13 0.27 -40.55 -37.33
N LEU A 14 -1.02 -40.25 -37.44
CA LEU A 14 -1.65 -38.94 -37.48
C LEU A 14 -1.35 -38.14 -36.19
N MET A 15 -1.21 -36.83 -36.37
CA MET A 15 -1.11 -35.76 -35.36
C MET A 15 -2.29 -35.78 -34.35
N PRO A 16 -2.18 -35.10 -33.18
CA PRO A 16 -2.56 -33.68 -33.18
C PRO A 16 -1.65 -32.76 -32.34
N ALA A 17 -1.51 -31.54 -32.84
CA ALA A 17 -1.02 -30.39 -32.11
C ALA A 17 -1.88 -30.14 -30.85
N ALA A 18 -1.28 -30.27 -29.68
CA ALA A 18 -1.91 -29.87 -28.43
C ALA A 18 -1.65 -28.38 -28.19
N PHE A 19 -2.68 -27.61 -28.54
CA PHE A 19 -3.15 -26.35 -27.93
C PHE A 19 -2.18 -25.60 -27.00
N ALA A 20 -1.77 -24.43 -27.48
CA ALA A 20 -1.29 -23.35 -26.64
C ALA A 20 -2.37 -22.93 -25.63
N SER A 21 -2.09 -23.10 -24.34
CA SER A 21 -2.87 -22.48 -23.27
C SER A 21 -2.52 -20.99 -23.21
N ALA A 22 -3.39 -20.16 -23.79
CA ALA A 22 -3.43 -18.74 -23.48
C ALA A 22 -3.86 -18.61 -22.01
N GLN A 23 -2.93 -18.21 -21.15
CA GLN A 23 -3.24 -17.89 -19.77
C GLN A 23 -3.92 -16.52 -19.76
N GLU A 24 -5.26 -16.51 -19.76
CA GLU A 24 -6.04 -15.34 -19.37
C GLU A 24 -5.62 -15.00 -17.93
N ALA A 25 -4.77 -13.99 -17.79
CA ALA A 25 -4.56 -13.31 -16.54
C ALA A 25 -5.91 -12.75 -16.11
N THR A 26 -6.60 -13.49 -15.25
CA THR A 26 -7.76 -13.00 -14.54
C THR A 26 -7.25 -11.90 -13.62
N GLU A 27 -7.33 -10.66 -14.09
CA GLU A 27 -7.15 -9.48 -13.26
C GLU A 27 -8.29 -9.52 -12.25
N ALA A 28 -7.97 -10.05 -11.06
CA ALA A 28 -8.90 -10.10 -9.94
C ALA A 28 -9.42 -8.66 -9.72
N PRO A 29 -10.74 -8.47 -9.48
CA PRO A 29 -11.26 -7.15 -9.14
C PRO A 29 -10.43 -6.59 -7.98
N GLN A 30 -9.65 -5.54 -8.24
CA GLN A 30 -8.94 -4.83 -7.20
C GLN A 30 -10.01 -4.15 -6.36
N GLU A 31 -10.41 -4.77 -5.25
CA GLU A 31 -11.23 -4.08 -4.27
C GLU A 31 -10.50 -2.79 -3.87
N PRO A 32 -11.19 -1.64 -3.82
CA PRO A 32 -10.56 -0.38 -3.48
C PRO A 32 -9.92 -0.52 -2.10
N VAL A 33 -8.59 -0.36 -2.04
CA VAL A 33 -7.85 -0.42 -0.78
C VAL A 33 -8.41 0.69 0.12
N PRO A 34 -8.93 0.35 1.32
CA PRO A 34 -9.49 1.35 2.20
C PRO A 34 -8.40 2.37 2.58
N LEU A 35 -8.70 3.67 2.46
CA LEU A 35 -7.75 4.74 2.76
C LEU A 35 -7.25 4.68 4.21
N ILE A 36 -8.15 4.29 5.13
CA ILE A 36 -7.91 4.18 6.57
C ILE A 36 -7.94 2.71 6.94
N GLN A 37 -6.86 2.21 7.53
CA GLN A 37 -6.70 0.82 7.93
C GLN A 37 -6.04 0.72 9.32
N PRO A 38 -6.29 -0.35 10.09
CA PRO A 38 -5.59 -0.58 11.34
C PRO A 38 -4.09 -0.80 11.11
N ALA A 39 -3.25 -0.33 12.02
CA ALA A 39 -1.81 -0.55 11.97
C ALA A 39 -1.44 -2.03 12.19
N GLY A 40 -2.12 -2.72 13.13
CA GLY A 40 -1.91 -4.15 13.39
C GLY A 40 -0.44 -4.56 13.52
N GLU A 41 -0.03 -5.56 12.74
CA GLU A 41 1.34 -6.08 12.66
C GLU A 41 2.16 -5.45 11.53
N THR A 42 1.65 -4.43 10.86
CA THR A 42 2.33 -3.78 9.74
C THR A 42 3.61 -3.08 10.20
N GLU A 43 4.66 -3.11 9.37
CA GLU A 43 5.88 -2.36 9.59
C GLU A 43 5.99 -1.12 8.68
N LEU A 44 6.63 -0.05 9.17
CA LEU A 44 6.92 1.13 8.34
C LEU A 44 7.83 0.83 7.14
N SER A 45 8.63 -0.23 7.22
CA SER A 45 9.57 -0.68 6.18
C SER A 45 8.83 -1.10 4.91
N GLU A 46 7.59 -1.61 5.03
CA GLU A 46 6.76 -2.06 3.91
C GLU A 46 6.37 -0.93 2.95
N PHE A 47 6.28 0.30 3.45
CA PHE A 47 5.88 1.46 2.65
C PHE A 47 7.07 2.24 2.07
N LYS A 48 8.30 1.86 2.42
CA LYS A 48 9.49 2.58 1.98
C LYS A 48 9.57 2.59 0.44
N TRP A 49 9.70 3.78 -0.12
CA TRP A 49 9.69 4.12 -1.55
C TRP A 49 8.35 3.90 -2.26
N ALA A 50 7.37 3.25 -1.63
CA ALA A 50 6.06 2.98 -2.21
C ALA A 50 5.04 4.08 -1.85
N ALA A 51 4.91 4.39 -0.55
CA ALA A 51 3.85 5.27 -0.05
C ALA A 51 4.33 6.12 1.14
N ARG A 52 3.64 7.25 1.36
CA ARG A 52 3.76 8.03 2.59
C ARG A 52 2.82 7.44 3.62
N VAL A 53 3.27 7.36 4.87
CA VAL A 53 2.44 6.79 5.95
C VAL A 53 1.98 7.91 6.86
N LEU A 54 0.67 8.12 6.94
CA LEU A 54 0.03 8.96 7.95
C LEU A 54 -0.49 8.05 9.07
N VAL A 55 0.15 8.09 10.23
CA VAL A 55 -0.27 7.29 11.39
C VAL A 55 -1.00 8.17 12.39
N ILE A 56 -2.21 7.76 12.75
CA ILE A 56 -3.00 8.37 13.83
C ILE A 56 -2.98 7.46 15.04
N PHE A 57 -2.37 7.94 16.12
CA PHE A 57 -2.35 7.27 17.40
C PHE A 57 -3.38 7.86 18.34
N ALA A 58 -3.96 7.01 19.19
CA ALA A 58 -4.69 7.40 20.38
C ALA A 58 -4.53 6.35 21.48
N ASP A 59 -4.98 6.69 22.69
CA ASP A 59 -5.02 5.75 23.81
C ASP A 59 -6.31 4.91 23.81
N SER A 60 -7.33 5.34 23.07
CA SER A 60 -8.63 4.66 22.93
C SER A 60 -9.32 5.10 21.63
N PRO A 61 -10.14 4.24 21.00
CA PRO A 61 -11.00 4.65 19.90
C PRO A 61 -12.06 5.69 20.29
N LEU A 62 -12.29 5.90 21.59
CA LEU A 62 -13.21 6.91 22.13
C LEU A 62 -12.55 8.28 22.38
N ASP A 63 -11.27 8.45 22.01
CA ASP A 63 -10.58 9.74 22.14
C ASP A 63 -11.25 10.79 21.22
N PRO A 64 -11.65 11.98 21.76
CA PRO A 64 -12.23 13.04 20.95
C PRO A 64 -11.32 13.51 19.83
N SER A 65 -10.01 13.62 20.07
CA SER A 65 -9.04 14.04 19.06
C SER A 65 -8.92 13.01 17.95
N PHE A 66 -9.02 11.72 18.29
CA PHE A 66 -9.06 10.65 17.29
C PHE A 66 -10.30 10.80 16.40
N SER A 67 -11.47 10.95 17.01
CA SER A 67 -12.74 11.10 16.29
C SER A 67 -12.73 12.33 15.37
N ASP A 68 -12.26 13.47 15.86
CA ASP A 68 -12.10 14.70 15.08
C ASP A 68 -11.14 14.51 13.89
N GLN A 69 -10.02 13.83 14.11
CA GLN A 69 -9.05 13.55 13.05
C GLN A 69 -9.63 12.64 11.97
N ILE A 70 -10.37 11.59 12.34
CA ILE A 70 -11.00 10.69 11.37
C ILE A 70 -12.02 11.47 10.53
N ALA A 71 -12.85 12.32 11.16
CA ALA A 71 -13.81 13.16 10.44
C ALA A 71 -13.12 14.09 9.42
N LEU A 72 -11.98 14.69 9.76
CA LEU A 72 -11.19 15.52 8.84
C LEU A 72 -10.65 14.73 7.64
N LEU A 73 -10.26 13.46 7.85
CA LEU A 73 -9.76 12.60 6.77
C LEU A 73 -10.88 12.13 5.85
N GLU A 74 -12.04 11.80 6.41
CA GLU A 74 -13.22 11.35 5.67
C GLU A 74 -13.89 12.47 4.87
N ASP A 75 -13.84 13.72 5.35
CA ASP A 75 -14.39 14.89 4.62
C ASP A 75 -13.69 15.10 3.26
N ARG A 76 -12.39 14.82 3.17
CA ARG A 76 -11.62 15.11 1.96
C ARG A 76 -10.45 14.14 1.72
N PRO A 77 -10.73 12.88 1.31
CA PRO A 77 -9.72 11.84 1.15
C PRO A 77 -8.83 12.02 -0.10
N ASP A 78 -9.38 12.50 -1.22
CA ASP A 78 -8.69 12.50 -2.53
C ASP A 78 -7.31 13.18 -2.55
N PRO A 79 -7.09 14.34 -1.91
CA PRO A 79 -5.78 14.97 -1.90
C PRO A 79 -4.67 14.12 -1.26
N LEU A 80 -5.02 13.20 -0.34
CA LEU A 80 -4.07 12.25 0.25
C LEU A 80 -3.69 11.17 -0.77
N LEU A 81 -4.68 10.65 -1.51
CA LEU A 81 -4.47 9.64 -2.55
C LEU A 81 -3.56 10.16 -3.67
N GLU A 82 -3.72 11.41 -4.11
CA GLU A 82 -2.87 12.05 -5.14
C GLU A 82 -1.36 12.11 -4.78
N ARG A 83 -1.04 11.92 -3.49
CA ARG A 83 0.30 11.99 -2.91
C ARG A 83 0.78 10.63 -2.40
N ASP A 84 0.07 9.57 -2.77
CA ASP A 84 0.32 8.18 -2.37
C ASP A 84 0.39 8.03 -0.84
N VAL A 85 -0.56 8.65 -0.12
CA VAL A 85 -0.64 8.57 1.34
C VAL A 85 -1.54 7.40 1.75
N VAL A 86 -1.03 6.53 2.62
CA VAL A 86 -1.77 5.48 3.33
C VAL A 86 -2.01 5.92 4.77
N VAL A 87 -3.24 5.76 5.27
CA VAL A 87 -3.59 6.13 6.64
C VAL A 87 -3.65 4.89 7.52
N LEU A 88 -2.84 4.86 8.57
CA LEU A 88 -2.83 3.80 9.57
C LEU A 88 -3.38 4.33 10.90
N ILE A 89 -4.22 3.54 11.56
CA ILE A 89 -4.75 3.87 12.89
C ILE A 89 -4.25 2.89 13.96
N ASP A 90 -3.89 3.43 15.11
CA ASP A 90 -3.51 2.64 16.29
C ASP A 90 -4.10 3.30 17.53
N THR A 91 -5.16 2.70 18.06
CA THR A 91 -5.91 3.18 19.23
C THR A 91 -5.80 2.25 20.42
N ASP A 92 -4.84 1.31 20.40
CA ASP A 92 -4.59 0.35 21.48
C ASP A 92 -3.10 0.36 21.87
N PRO A 93 -2.72 1.14 22.91
CA PRO A 93 -1.35 1.18 23.41
C PRO A 93 -0.81 -0.16 23.90
N ASP A 94 -1.67 -1.04 24.39
CA ASP A 94 -1.28 -2.32 25.00
C ASP A 94 -0.96 -3.37 23.94
N ALA A 95 -1.52 -3.25 22.74
CA ALA A 95 -1.18 -4.09 21.59
C ALA A 95 0.29 -3.95 21.16
N ARG A 96 0.96 -2.83 21.47
CA ARG A 96 2.38 -2.58 21.17
C ARG A 96 2.76 -2.87 19.72
N SER A 97 1.95 -2.41 18.77
CA SER A 97 2.19 -2.58 17.34
C SER A 97 3.64 -2.23 16.93
N PRO A 98 4.19 -2.85 15.88
CA PRO A 98 5.53 -2.52 15.39
C PRO A 98 5.70 -1.02 15.11
N ILE A 99 4.68 -0.38 14.53
CA ILE A 99 4.66 1.06 14.23
C ILE A 99 4.68 1.91 15.51
N ARG A 100 3.89 1.56 16.54
CA ARG A 100 3.90 2.26 17.83
C ARG A 100 5.25 2.14 18.51
N THR A 101 5.86 0.97 18.47
CA THR A 101 7.19 0.72 19.03
C THR A 101 8.27 1.54 18.32
N ALA A 102 8.18 1.65 16.99
CA ALA A 102 9.09 2.45 16.17
C ALA A 102 8.92 3.97 16.39
N LEU A 103 7.66 4.46 16.39
CA LEU A 103 7.37 5.89 16.43
C LEU A 103 7.24 6.46 17.83
N ARG A 104 6.98 5.63 18.85
CA ARG A 104 6.90 6.01 20.28
C ARG A 104 5.98 7.23 20.52
N PRO A 105 4.71 7.16 20.14
CA PRO A 105 3.74 8.23 20.37
C PRO A 105 3.42 8.41 21.87
N ARG A 106 2.77 9.51 22.21
CA ARG A 106 2.22 9.78 23.55
C ARG A 106 0.81 10.32 23.40
N GLY A 107 -0.19 9.64 23.97
CA GLY A 107 -1.60 10.01 23.81
C GLY A 107 -2.01 10.09 22.34
N PHE A 108 -2.89 11.04 22.02
CA PHE A 108 -3.16 11.40 20.64
C PHE A 108 -1.89 11.93 19.96
N ALA A 109 -1.52 11.32 18.83
CA ALA A 109 -0.45 11.81 18.00
C ALA A 109 -0.70 11.48 16.53
N LEU A 110 -0.60 12.48 15.68
CA LEU A 110 -0.49 12.33 14.24
C LEU A 110 0.98 12.35 13.85
N VAL A 111 1.42 11.36 13.07
CA VAL A 111 2.79 11.27 12.57
C VAL A 111 2.77 11.00 11.07
N ILE A 112 3.56 11.76 10.29
CA ILE A 112 3.75 11.45 8.88
C ILE A 112 5.18 11.00 8.63
N VAL A 113 5.31 9.91 7.88
CA VAL A 113 6.55 9.34 7.39
C VAL A 113 6.56 9.47 5.86
N ASP A 114 7.62 10.08 5.30
CA ASP A 114 7.78 10.21 3.86
C ASP A 114 8.19 8.87 3.22
N LYS A 115 8.17 8.79 1.89
CA LYS A 115 8.56 7.57 1.15
C LYS A 115 10.02 7.16 1.40
N ASP A 116 10.91 8.07 1.76
CA ASP A 116 12.28 7.71 2.12
C ASP A 116 12.41 7.04 3.51
N GLY A 117 11.30 6.94 4.25
CA GLY A 117 11.20 6.36 5.59
C GLY A 117 11.48 7.36 6.72
N ARG A 118 11.70 8.64 6.41
CA ARG A 118 11.94 9.68 7.43
C ARG A 118 10.63 10.24 7.97
N VAL A 119 10.61 10.49 9.28
CA VAL A 119 9.50 11.22 9.91
C VAL A 119 9.54 12.68 9.45
N MET A 120 8.47 13.13 8.79
CA MET A 120 8.30 14.50 8.32
C MET A 120 7.92 15.44 9.47
N PHE A 121 6.84 15.10 10.19
CA PHE A 121 6.35 15.89 11.31
C PHE A 121 5.46 15.06 12.23
N ARG A 122 5.31 15.59 13.44
CA ARG A 122 4.46 15.05 14.52
C ARG A 122 3.54 16.16 15.01
N LYS A 123 2.26 15.84 15.23
CA LYS A 123 1.26 16.77 15.77
C LYS A 123 0.54 16.13 16.96
N PRO A 124 0.45 16.81 18.11
CA PRO A 124 -0.31 16.34 19.27
C PRO A 124 -1.79 16.73 19.21
N VAL A 125 -2.28 17.19 18.05
CA VAL A 125 -3.66 17.69 17.84
C VAL A 125 -4.14 17.30 16.44
N PRO A 126 -5.46 17.18 16.24
CA PRO A 126 -6.03 16.94 14.91
C PRO A 126 -5.55 17.99 13.92
N TRP A 127 -5.37 17.55 12.68
CA TRP A 127 -4.79 18.37 11.63
C TRP A 127 -5.51 18.14 10.31
N ASP A 128 -5.91 19.25 9.69
CA ASP A 128 -6.71 19.27 8.47
C ASP A 128 -5.88 18.77 7.26
N VAL A 129 -6.57 18.05 6.36
CA VAL A 129 -5.98 17.43 5.17
C VAL A 129 -5.27 18.45 4.28
N ARG A 130 -5.78 19.69 4.21
CA ARG A 130 -5.17 20.78 3.45
C ARG A 130 -3.82 21.17 4.01
N GLU A 131 -3.67 21.18 5.33
CA GLU A 131 -2.41 21.49 5.98
C GLU A 131 -1.43 20.32 5.85
N ILE A 132 -1.92 19.09 5.95
CA ILE A 132 -1.14 17.86 5.70
C ILE A 132 -0.54 17.88 4.30
N THR A 133 -1.39 18.03 3.28
CA THR A 133 -0.96 17.99 1.87
C THR A 133 -0.06 19.17 1.52
N ARG A 134 -0.34 20.37 2.04
CA ARG A 134 0.56 21.53 1.88
C ARG A 134 1.93 21.33 2.52
N ALA A 135 2.05 20.55 3.58
CA ALA A 135 3.35 20.22 4.16
C ALA A 135 4.08 19.16 3.32
N ILE A 136 3.36 18.17 2.77
CA ILE A 136 3.90 17.18 1.84
C ILE A 136 4.43 17.86 0.57
N ASP A 137 3.66 18.76 -0.04
CA ASP A 137 4.03 19.45 -1.29
C ASP A 137 5.29 20.33 -1.18
N LYS A 138 5.73 20.62 0.05
CA LYS A 138 6.96 21.37 0.33
C LYS A 138 8.20 20.48 0.44
N THR A 139 8.07 19.15 0.46
CA THR A 139 9.26 18.29 0.58
C THR A 139 10.02 18.21 -0.75
N PRO A 140 11.37 18.11 -0.70
CA PRO A 140 12.17 17.93 -1.90
C PRO A 140 11.78 16.69 -2.70
N LEU A 141 11.47 15.59 -2.00
CA LEU A 141 11.05 14.34 -2.63
C LEU A 141 9.74 14.52 -3.41
N ARG A 142 8.76 15.23 -2.84
CA ARG A 142 7.51 15.51 -3.53
C ARG A 142 7.72 16.44 -4.72
N GLN A 143 8.57 17.45 -4.59
CA GLN A 143 8.91 18.34 -5.71
C GLN A 143 9.58 17.57 -6.87
N GLN A 144 10.44 16.60 -6.55
CA GLN A 144 11.05 15.73 -7.54
C GLN A 144 10.01 14.84 -8.22
N GLU A 145 9.08 14.21 -7.49
CA GLU A 145 7.98 13.43 -8.08
C GLU A 145 7.15 14.23 -9.08
N LEU A 146 6.97 15.54 -8.85
CA LEU A 146 6.23 16.42 -9.75
C LEU A 146 7.05 16.83 -10.97
N ALA A 147 8.38 16.92 -10.85
CA ALA A 147 9.28 17.25 -11.94
C ALA A 147 9.55 16.06 -12.87
N ASP A 148 9.52 14.84 -12.34
CA ASP A 148 9.77 13.60 -13.06
C ASP A 148 8.51 13.04 -13.77
N ARG A 149 7.35 13.69 -13.60
CA ARG A 149 6.07 13.38 -14.29
C ARG A 149 5.96 14.11 -15.63
#